data_AF-A0A9X0QDM1-F1
#
_entry.id   AF-A0A9X0QDM1-F1
#
_cell.length_a   1.000
_cell.length_b   1.000
_cell.length_c   1.000
_cell.angle_alpha   90.00
_cell.angle_beta   90.00
_cell.angle_gamma   90.00
#
_symmetry.space_group_name_H-M   'P 1'
#
loop_
_entity.id
_entity.type
_entity.pdbx_description
1 polymer ?
#
loop_
_entity_poly.entity_id
_entity_poly.type
_entity_poly.pdbx_seq_one_letter_code
_entity_poly.pdbx_strand_id
1 'polypeptide(L)'
;MPEQNKPFVVTDRRKFTMDGELRPDADPSPEKEERVVTSSEPAPATPPQAASPDAPAEPELPPALTAEQTDQAKRAYEMTADRLDTAIRSANPGLDHPPAMSFDQLVQSVYMTSIMQLGGTTQEGQQPQVDILGARQSIDMLSVLEEKTKGNLSTEESRLLESALFELRMAFLEVTQALARSAASKAPGGAGRPGPIGGPSIVR
;
A
#
# COMPACT_ATOMS: atom_id res chain seq x y z
N MET A 1 45.00 8.30 -35.55
CA MET A 1 44.69 9.70 -35.19
C MET A 1 43.77 9.68 -33.99
N PRO A 2 43.92 10.60 -33.01
CA PRO A 2 43.10 10.63 -31.81
C PRO A 2 41.69 11.20 -32.08
N GLU A 3 40.73 10.80 -31.26
CA GLU A 3 39.42 11.47 -31.13
C GLU A 3 39.55 12.72 -30.26
N GLN A 4 38.68 13.72 -30.46
CA GLN A 4 38.04 14.39 -29.32
C GLN A 4 36.78 15.21 -29.67
N ASN A 5 35.73 14.95 -28.89
CA ASN A 5 34.59 15.79 -28.48
C ASN A 5 34.17 16.99 -29.35
N LYS A 6 32.95 16.89 -29.88
CA LYS A 6 32.06 18.07 -30.03
C LYS A 6 31.34 18.32 -28.70
N PRO A 7 31.17 19.57 -28.24
CA PRO A 7 30.38 19.86 -27.04
C PRO A 7 28.89 19.59 -27.29
N PHE A 8 28.23 18.94 -26.34
CA PHE A 8 26.78 18.78 -26.31
C PHE A 8 26.18 19.77 -25.29
N VAL A 9 25.03 20.36 -25.61
CA VAL A 9 24.35 21.34 -24.76
C VAL A 9 23.10 20.70 -24.17
N VAL A 10 23.07 20.54 -22.84
CA VAL A 10 21.91 20.02 -22.10
C VAL A 10 21.08 21.19 -21.59
N THR A 11 19.90 21.41 -22.19
CA THR A 11 19.03 22.53 -21.82
C THR A 11 18.06 22.12 -20.72
N ASP A 12 18.35 22.51 -19.47
CA ASP A 12 17.51 22.19 -18.32
C ASP A 12 16.21 23.00 -18.29
N ARG A 13 15.07 22.30 -18.38
CA ARG A 13 13.71 22.86 -18.41
C ARG A 13 13.03 22.96 -17.03
N ARG A 14 13.73 22.68 -15.91
CA ARG A 14 13.13 22.74 -14.58
C ARG A 14 12.69 24.17 -14.20
N LYS A 15 11.50 24.27 -13.59
CA LYS A 15 10.86 25.51 -13.11
C LYS A 15 11.46 26.05 -11.79
N PHE A 16 12.21 25.20 -11.09
CA PHE A 16 12.92 25.53 -9.85
C PHE A 16 14.43 25.47 -10.09
N THR A 17 15.18 26.29 -9.34
CA THR A 17 16.64 26.21 -9.23
C THR A 17 17.06 24.98 -8.41
N MET A 18 18.35 24.63 -8.40
CA MET A 18 18.83 23.50 -7.60
C MET A 18 18.80 23.78 -6.08
N ASP A 19 18.73 25.05 -5.70
CA ASP A 19 18.57 25.54 -4.32
C ASP A 19 17.09 25.66 -3.89
N GLY A 20 16.15 25.27 -4.78
CA GLY A 20 14.72 25.16 -4.49
C GLY A 20 13.88 26.41 -4.80
N GLU A 21 14.50 27.55 -5.08
CA GLU A 21 13.78 28.79 -5.43
C GLU A 21 13.17 28.74 -6.84
N LEU A 22 11.97 29.31 -6.99
CA LEU A 22 11.22 29.38 -8.24
C LEU A 22 11.91 30.35 -9.22
N ARG A 23 12.02 29.99 -10.51
CA ARG A 23 12.53 30.91 -11.54
C ARG A 23 11.53 32.06 -11.80
N PRO A 24 12.00 33.29 -12.08
CA PRO A 24 11.16 34.49 -12.12
C PRO A 24 10.17 34.56 -13.30
N ASP A 25 10.23 33.63 -14.26
CA ASP A 25 9.29 33.52 -15.38
C ASP A 25 8.00 32.76 -14.96
N ALA A 26 7.30 33.30 -13.96
CA ALA A 26 6.06 32.77 -13.39
C ALA A 26 5.12 33.92 -12.94
N ASP A 27 3.96 34.04 -13.59
CA ASP A 27 2.99 35.11 -13.29
C ASP A 27 2.35 34.96 -11.88
N PRO A 28 2.18 36.05 -11.12
CA PRO A 28 1.60 36.02 -9.79
C PRO A 28 0.06 36.06 -9.81
N SER A 29 -0.57 35.31 -8.90
CA SER A 29 -2.01 35.41 -8.61
C SER A 29 -2.24 36.04 -7.22
N PRO A 30 -3.16 37.01 -7.06
CA PRO A 30 -3.40 37.71 -5.80
C PRO A 30 -4.35 36.97 -4.84
N GLU A 31 -4.40 37.43 -3.58
CA GLU A 31 -5.17 36.83 -2.48
C GLU A 31 -6.54 37.49 -2.22
N LYS A 32 -7.22 37.02 -1.15
CA LYS A 32 -8.61 37.31 -0.73
C LYS A 32 -8.77 38.73 -0.15
N GLU A 33 -10.02 39.23 -0.12
CA GLU A 33 -10.68 39.63 1.15
C GLU A 33 -12.23 39.79 1.07
N GLU A 34 -12.83 39.91 2.25
CA GLU A 34 -14.24 39.69 2.67
C GLU A 34 -15.38 40.53 2.03
N ARG A 35 -16.63 40.01 2.06
CA ARG A 35 -17.67 40.41 3.06
C ARG A 35 -18.99 39.61 3.02
N VAL A 36 -19.82 39.81 4.05
CA VAL A 36 -21.18 39.25 4.26
C VAL A 36 -22.17 40.41 4.58
N VAL A 37 -23.51 40.27 4.56
CA VAL A 37 -24.40 39.09 4.56
C VAL A 37 -25.38 39.13 3.34
N THR A 38 -26.66 38.71 3.26
CA THR A 38 -27.76 38.51 4.24
C THR A 38 -28.85 37.55 3.70
N SER A 39 -29.68 37.02 4.62
CA SER A 39 -30.90 36.20 4.41
C SER A 39 -31.91 36.75 3.39
N SER A 40 -32.51 35.88 2.55
CA SER A 40 -33.92 35.43 2.68
C SER A 40 -34.46 34.65 1.46
N GLU A 41 -35.35 33.68 1.70
CA GLU A 41 -36.09 32.89 0.69
C GLU A 41 -37.61 33.06 0.95
N PRO A 42 -38.42 33.34 -0.10
CA PRO A 42 -39.26 32.29 -0.68
C PRO A 42 -39.33 32.27 -2.22
N ALA A 43 -39.41 31.05 -2.76
CA ALA A 43 -39.76 30.72 -4.15
C ALA A 43 -41.24 31.09 -4.49
N PRO A 44 -41.74 31.03 -5.76
CA PRO A 44 -41.16 30.32 -6.91
C PRO A 44 -41.27 31.02 -8.31
N ALA A 45 -40.91 30.25 -9.35
CA ALA A 45 -41.10 30.43 -10.81
C ALA A 45 -39.86 30.86 -11.64
N THR A 46 -39.45 29.94 -12.54
CA THR A 46 -38.47 29.98 -13.65
C THR A 46 -38.73 31.09 -14.69
N PRO A 47 -37.81 31.43 -15.64
CA PRO A 47 -36.49 30.85 -15.99
C PRO A 47 -35.36 31.95 -16.04
N PRO A 48 -34.14 31.75 -16.62
CA PRO A 48 -33.51 30.56 -17.22
C PRO A 48 -32.16 30.16 -16.61
N GLN A 49 -31.56 29.08 -17.14
CA GLN A 49 -30.27 28.53 -16.72
C GLN A 49 -29.09 29.40 -17.21
N ALA A 50 -28.57 30.25 -16.32
CA ALA A 50 -27.26 30.89 -16.50
C ALA A 50 -26.13 29.91 -16.16
N ALA A 51 -24.97 30.04 -16.80
CA ALA A 51 -23.83 29.16 -16.58
C ALA A 51 -23.11 29.49 -15.25
N SER A 52 -22.76 28.44 -14.50
CA SER A 52 -21.83 28.51 -13.37
C SER A 52 -20.46 27.98 -13.82
N PRO A 53 -19.44 28.84 -14.00
CA PRO A 53 -18.05 28.39 -14.12
C PRO A 53 -17.48 27.97 -12.74
N ASP A 54 -16.26 27.40 -12.74
CA ASP A 54 -15.48 26.99 -11.56
C ASP A 54 -16.16 26.00 -10.60
N ALA A 55 -16.19 24.74 -11.02
CA ALA A 55 -15.77 23.65 -10.14
C ALA A 55 -14.26 23.41 -10.37
N PRO A 56 -13.43 23.27 -9.33
CA PRO A 56 -12.02 22.92 -9.51
C PRO A 56 -11.90 21.58 -10.23
N ALA A 57 -11.15 21.55 -11.33
CA ALA A 57 -10.99 20.33 -12.11
C ALA A 57 -10.34 19.21 -11.27
N GLU A 58 -10.99 18.05 -11.24
CA GLU A 58 -10.33 16.82 -10.80
C GLU A 58 -9.10 16.58 -11.68
N PRO A 59 -7.97 16.09 -11.13
CA PRO A 59 -6.77 15.87 -11.93
C PRO A 59 -7.06 14.82 -13.01
N GLU A 60 -7.04 15.24 -14.28
CA GLU A 60 -7.40 14.39 -15.41
C GLU A 60 -6.59 13.08 -15.39
N LEU A 61 -7.31 11.97 -15.19
CA LEU A 61 -6.73 10.64 -15.28
C LEU A 61 -6.12 10.46 -16.69
N PRO A 62 -4.97 9.78 -16.82
CA PRO A 62 -4.38 9.52 -18.13
C PRO A 62 -5.41 8.79 -19.02
N PRO A 63 -5.46 9.09 -20.33
CA PRO A 63 -6.45 8.51 -21.23
C PRO A 63 -6.37 6.99 -21.14
N ALA A 64 -7.52 6.35 -20.89
CA ALA A 64 -7.59 4.91 -20.70
C ALA A 64 -7.01 4.19 -21.93
N LEU A 65 -6.24 3.12 -21.66
CA LEU A 65 -5.81 2.16 -22.68
C LEU A 65 -7.01 1.77 -23.52
N THR A 66 -6.88 1.76 -24.85
CA THR A 66 -8.06 1.52 -25.70
C THR A 66 -8.59 0.12 -25.43
N ALA A 67 -9.92 -0.06 -25.58
CA ALA A 67 -10.54 -1.36 -25.36
C ALA A 67 -9.85 -2.45 -26.19
N GLU A 68 -9.53 -2.16 -27.46
CA GLU A 68 -8.78 -3.03 -28.38
C GLU A 68 -7.38 -3.41 -27.87
N GLN A 69 -6.62 -2.45 -27.31
CA GLN A 69 -5.29 -2.71 -26.74
C GLN A 69 -5.38 -3.65 -25.52
N THR A 70 -6.36 -3.42 -24.66
CA THR A 70 -6.62 -4.24 -23.47
C THR A 70 -7.01 -5.67 -23.87
N ASP A 71 -7.90 -5.80 -24.86
CA ASP A 71 -8.34 -7.06 -25.45
C ASP A 71 -7.20 -7.84 -26.11
N GLN A 72 -6.32 -7.16 -26.84
CA GLN A 72 -5.14 -7.76 -27.47
C GLN A 72 -4.14 -8.27 -26.43
N ALA A 73 -3.85 -7.46 -25.39
CA ALA A 73 -2.95 -7.84 -24.31
C ALA A 73 -3.48 -9.06 -23.53
N LYS A 74 -4.78 -9.07 -23.20
CA LYS A 74 -5.43 -10.20 -22.52
C LYS A 74 -5.33 -11.49 -23.34
N ARG A 75 -5.73 -11.47 -24.62
CA ARG A 75 -5.66 -12.65 -25.51
C ARG A 75 -4.22 -13.16 -25.70
N ALA A 76 -3.24 -12.27 -25.74
CA ALA A 76 -1.83 -12.65 -25.83
C ALA A 76 -1.31 -13.33 -24.55
N TYR A 77 -1.75 -12.89 -23.37
CA TYR A 77 -1.46 -13.55 -22.11
C TYR A 77 -2.11 -14.93 -22.04
N GLU A 78 -3.41 -15.03 -22.33
CA GLU A 78 -4.19 -16.28 -22.29
C GLU A 78 -3.58 -17.36 -23.20
N MET A 79 -3.32 -17.04 -24.47
CA MET A 79 -2.64 -17.98 -25.40
C MET A 79 -1.20 -18.34 -24.99
N THR A 80 -0.55 -17.52 -24.16
CA THR A 80 0.79 -17.84 -23.62
C THR A 80 0.68 -18.79 -22.42
N ALA A 81 -0.30 -18.59 -21.54
CA ALA A 81 -0.60 -19.46 -20.41
C ALA A 81 -1.05 -20.86 -20.87
N ASP A 82 -2.02 -20.95 -21.78
CA ASP A 82 -2.50 -22.23 -22.35
C ASP A 82 -1.35 -23.06 -22.94
N ARG A 83 -0.39 -22.39 -23.59
CA ARG A 83 0.78 -23.01 -24.21
C ARG A 83 1.80 -23.48 -23.17
N LEU A 84 1.96 -22.74 -22.07
CA LEU A 84 2.78 -23.12 -20.91
C LEU A 84 2.19 -24.36 -20.23
N ASP A 85 0.89 -24.36 -19.95
CA ASP A 85 0.19 -25.47 -19.30
C ASP A 85 0.21 -26.73 -20.17
N THR A 86 0.02 -26.58 -21.49
CA THR A 86 0.16 -27.68 -22.45
C THR A 86 1.58 -28.25 -22.45
N ALA A 87 2.61 -27.40 -22.38
CA ALA A 87 4.00 -27.83 -22.32
C ALA A 87 4.31 -28.57 -21.00
N ILE A 88 3.88 -28.02 -19.85
CA ILE A 88 4.07 -28.63 -18.52
C ILE A 88 3.39 -30.00 -18.45
N ARG A 89 2.16 -30.13 -18.96
CA ARG A 89 1.42 -31.40 -19.06
C ARG A 89 2.14 -32.42 -19.94
N SER A 90 2.72 -31.98 -21.06
CA SER A 90 3.50 -32.87 -21.94
C SER A 90 4.81 -33.35 -21.31
N ALA A 91 5.42 -32.54 -20.43
CA ALA A 91 6.64 -32.87 -19.70
C ALA A 91 6.38 -33.72 -18.44
N ASN A 92 5.20 -33.60 -17.81
CA ASN A 92 4.85 -34.29 -16.57
C ASN A 92 3.46 -34.98 -16.66
N PRO A 93 3.33 -36.12 -17.37
CA PRO A 93 2.03 -36.73 -17.67
C PRO A 93 1.26 -37.32 -16.48
N GLY A 94 1.82 -37.27 -15.27
CA GLY A 94 1.22 -37.79 -14.03
C GLY A 94 1.08 -36.74 -12.93
N LEU A 95 1.11 -35.46 -13.28
CA LEU A 95 0.95 -34.34 -12.34
C LEU A 95 -0.37 -33.62 -12.69
N ASP A 96 -1.38 -33.75 -11.82
CA ASP A 96 -2.64 -33.05 -11.99
C ASP A 96 -2.40 -31.53 -11.97
N HIS A 97 -2.74 -30.88 -13.09
CA HIS A 97 -2.44 -29.47 -13.29
C HIS A 97 -3.32 -28.62 -12.36
N PRO A 98 -2.79 -27.59 -11.67
CA PRO A 98 -3.61 -26.73 -10.81
C PRO A 98 -4.75 -26.10 -11.64
N PRO A 99 -5.98 -26.07 -11.10
CA PRO A 99 -7.10 -25.42 -11.78
C PRO A 99 -6.89 -23.91 -11.87
N ALA A 100 -7.68 -23.24 -12.71
CA ALA A 100 -7.71 -21.79 -12.76
C ALA A 100 -8.00 -21.19 -11.37
N MET A 101 -7.29 -20.10 -11.04
CA MET A 101 -7.29 -19.50 -9.71
C MET A 101 -8.70 -19.06 -9.28
N SER A 102 -9.27 -19.68 -8.24
CA SER A 102 -10.55 -19.25 -7.66
C SER A 102 -10.36 -18.09 -6.67
N PHE A 103 -11.46 -17.41 -6.32
CA PHE A 103 -11.44 -16.41 -5.25
C PHE A 103 -11.00 -17.01 -3.92
N ASP A 104 -11.47 -18.22 -3.59
CA ASP A 104 -11.09 -18.95 -2.38
C ASP A 104 -9.58 -19.20 -2.34
N GLN A 105 -9.00 -19.62 -3.46
CA GLN A 105 -7.55 -19.86 -3.59
C GLN A 105 -6.75 -18.56 -3.44
N LEU A 106 -7.26 -17.43 -3.94
CA LEU A 106 -6.67 -16.12 -3.71
C LEU A 106 -6.68 -15.77 -2.21
N VAL A 107 -7.83 -15.84 -1.55
CA VAL A 107 -7.96 -15.57 -0.10
C VAL A 107 -7.07 -16.51 0.71
N GLN A 108 -7.09 -17.81 0.42
CA GLN A 108 -6.26 -18.84 1.06
C GLN A 108 -4.76 -18.57 0.89
N SER A 109 -4.31 -18.14 -0.30
CA SER A 109 -2.90 -17.85 -0.57
C SER A 109 -2.38 -16.64 0.22
N VAL A 110 -3.19 -15.57 0.32
CA VAL A 110 -2.85 -14.37 1.11
C VAL A 110 -2.92 -14.67 2.60
N TYR A 111 -3.89 -15.49 3.05
CA TYR A 111 -3.98 -15.96 4.43
C TYR A 111 -2.76 -16.80 4.83
N MET A 112 -2.36 -17.79 4.03
CA MET A 112 -1.16 -18.60 4.28
C MET A 112 0.12 -17.74 4.33
N THR A 113 0.23 -16.76 3.43
CA THR A 113 1.34 -15.79 3.43
C THR A 113 1.34 -14.95 4.73
N SER A 114 0.16 -14.50 5.18
CA SER A 114 0.00 -13.73 6.42
C SER A 114 0.38 -14.55 7.66
N ILE A 115 -0.04 -15.81 7.75
CA ILE A 115 0.32 -16.72 8.85
C ILE A 115 1.84 -16.99 8.86
N MET A 116 2.47 -17.12 7.69
CA MET A 116 3.92 -17.25 7.57
C MET A 116 4.64 -15.98 8.05
N GLN A 117 4.18 -14.79 7.65
CA GLN A 117 4.71 -13.50 8.10
C GLN A 117 4.55 -13.29 9.62
N LEU A 118 3.47 -13.81 10.22
CA LEU A 118 3.27 -13.84 11.68
C LEU A 118 4.13 -14.89 12.42
N GLY A 119 4.97 -15.65 11.72
CA GLY A 119 5.89 -16.64 12.31
C GLY A 119 5.31 -18.06 12.46
N GLY A 120 4.10 -18.31 11.96
CA GLY A 120 3.38 -19.59 12.09
C GLY A 120 4.03 -20.80 11.40
N THR A 121 5.10 -20.59 10.62
CA THR A 121 5.90 -21.66 9.98
C THR A 121 7.40 -21.45 10.24
N THR A 122 7.80 -21.51 11.51
CA THR A 122 9.22 -21.54 11.92
C THR A 122 9.77 -22.96 11.82
N GLN A 123 10.89 -23.16 11.13
CA GLN A 123 11.61 -24.45 11.13
C GLN A 123 12.29 -24.71 12.48
N GLU A 124 12.25 -25.96 12.97
CA GLU A 124 12.86 -26.33 14.25
C GLU A 124 14.36 -25.97 14.29
N GLY A 125 14.73 -25.02 15.16
CA GLY A 125 16.10 -24.54 15.32
C GLY A 125 16.39 -23.13 14.76
N GLN A 126 15.51 -22.53 13.95
CA GLN A 126 15.59 -21.10 13.63
C GLN A 126 14.87 -20.22 14.65
N GLN A 127 15.28 -18.95 14.77
CA GLN A 127 14.49 -17.95 15.47
C GLN A 127 13.32 -17.50 14.58
N PRO A 128 12.07 -17.43 15.08
CA PRO A 128 10.92 -16.95 14.32
C PRO A 128 11.19 -15.57 13.69
N GLN A 129 11.24 -15.52 12.35
CA GLN A 129 11.36 -14.27 11.60
C GLN A 129 9.95 -13.70 11.41
N VAL A 130 9.49 -12.91 12.37
CA VAL A 130 8.15 -12.32 12.36
C VAL A 130 8.16 -10.99 11.62
N ASP A 131 7.62 -10.97 10.40
CA ASP A 131 7.37 -9.76 9.63
C ASP A 131 5.98 -9.18 9.94
N ILE A 132 5.91 -8.41 11.01
CA ILE A 132 4.70 -7.67 11.40
C ILE A 132 4.24 -6.69 10.31
N LEU A 133 5.15 -6.12 9.51
CA LEU A 133 4.79 -5.13 8.51
C LEU A 133 4.15 -5.78 7.28
N GLY A 134 4.76 -6.85 6.77
CA GLY A 134 4.19 -7.67 5.70
C GLY A 134 2.88 -8.34 6.11
N ALA A 135 2.80 -8.91 7.32
CA ALA A 135 1.56 -9.48 7.85
C ALA A 135 0.41 -8.45 7.88
N ARG A 136 0.70 -7.22 8.34
CA ARG A 136 -0.27 -6.12 8.28
C ARG A 136 -0.67 -5.82 6.83
N GLN A 137 0.28 -5.67 5.92
CA GLN A 137 -0.01 -5.34 4.52
C GLN A 137 -0.94 -6.39 3.87
N SER A 138 -0.74 -7.67 4.17
CA SER A 138 -1.59 -8.77 3.69
C SER A 138 -3.02 -8.71 4.27
N ILE A 139 -3.17 -8.34 5.55
CA ILE A 139 -4.48 -8.11 6.21
C ILE A 139 -5.18 -6.88 5.63
N ASP A 140 -4.45 -5.78 5.45
CA ASP A 140 -4.98 -4.54 4.86
C ASP A 140 -5.42 -4.80 3.41
N MET A 141 -4.69 -5.63 2.64
CA MET A 141 -5.08 -6.06 1.28
C MET A 141 -6.36 -6.91 1.25
N LEU A 142 -6.51 -7.90 2.15
CA LEU A 142 -7.75 -8.66 2.28
C LEU A 142 -8.94 -7.77 2.70
N SER A 143 -8.68 -6.74 3.52
CA SER A 143 -9.71 -5.77 3.94
C SER A 143 -10.17 -4.89 2.77
N VAL A 144 -9.26 -4.48 1.88
CA VAL A 144 -9.62 -3.77 0.64
C VAL A 144 -10.41 -4.68 -0.31
N LEU A 145 -10.09 -5.98 -0.37
CA LEU A 145 -10.91 -6.93 -1.14
C LEU A 145 -12.33 -7.04 -0.55
N GLU A 146 -12.49 -7.18 0.78
CA GLU A 146 -13.78 -7.20 1.49
C GLU A 146 -14.67 -6.00 1.12
N GLU A 147 -14.10 -4.79 1.09
CA GLU A 147 -14.82 -3.58 0.69
C GLU A 147 -15.18 -3.53 -0.80
N LYS A 148 -14.29 -4.01 -1.69
CA LYS A 148 -14.44 -3.85 -3.15
C LYS A 148 -15.22 -4.97 -3.83
N THR A 149 -15.29 -6.17 -3.26
CA THR A 149 -16.09 -7.30 -3.80
C THR A 149 -17.47 -7.42 -3.17
N LYS A 150 -17.81 -6.54 -2.20
CA LYS A 150 -19.09 -6.55 -1.47
C LYS A 150 -20.30 -6.53 -2.41
N GLY A 151 -21.16 -7.55 -2.27
CA GLY A 151 -22.34 -7.74 -3.13
C GLY A 151 -22.08 -8.52 -4.42
N ASN A 152 -20.82 -8.86 -4.72
CA ASN A 152 -20.42 -9.73 -5.83
C ASN A 152 -19.86 -11.09 -5.35
N LEU A 153 -19.75 -11.31 -4.03
CA LEU A 153 -19.39 -12.60 -3.43
C LEU A 153 -20.61 -13.49 -3.21
N SER A 154 -20.42 -14.80 -3.32
CA SER A 154 -21.34 -15.80 -2.77
C SER A 154 -21.31 -15.84 -1.23
N THR A 155 -22.30 -16.51 -0.65
CA THR A 155 -22.40 -16.72 0.81
C THR A 155 -21.22 -17.49 1.39
N GLU A 156 -20.53 -18.31 0.59
CA GLU A 156 -19.39 -19.11 1.05
C GLU A 156 -18.09 -18.30 0.97
N GLU A 157 -17.85 -17.60 -0.15
CA GLU A 157 -16.71 -16.68 -0.33
C GLU A 157 -16.71 -15.54 0.70
N SER A 158 -17.88 -14.97 1.02
CA SER A 158 -18.02 -13.92 2.05
C SER A 158 -17.60 -14.45 3.43
N ARG A 159 -18.13 -15.61 3.84
CA ARG A 159 -17.78 -16.25 5.13
C ARG A 159 -16.31 -16.63 5.21
N LEU A 160 -15.73 -17.13 4.12
CA LEU A 160 -14.30 -17.46 4.05
C LEU A 160 -13.45 -16.20 4.28
N LEU A 161 -13.76 -15.10 3.61
CA LEU A 161 -13.05 -13.83 3.73
C LEU A 161 -13.22 -13.21 5.12
N GLU A 162 -14.44 -13.16 5.65
CA GLU A 162 -14.77 -12.68 7.00
C GLU A 162 -13.99 -13.46 8.07
N SER A 163 -13.94 -14.80 7.95
CA SER A 163 -13.26 -15.69 8.89
C SER A 163 -11.74 -15.56 8.80
N ALA A 164 -11.18 -15.56 7.59
CA ALA A 164 -9.76 -15.32 7.34
C ALA A 164 -9.30 -13.97 7.92
N LEU A 165 -10.08 -12.91 7.72
CA LEU A 165 -9.79 -11.59 8.26
C LEU A 165 -9.90 -11.55 9.79
N PHE A 166 -10.90 -12.19 10.39
CA PHE A 166 -11.01 -12.29 11.85
C PHE A 166 -9.80 -12.98 12.47
N GLU A 167 -9.44 -14.17 11.98
CA GLU A 167 -8.32 -14.96 12.49
C GLU A 167 -6.99 -14.22 12.36
N LEU A 168 -6.70 -13.61 11.20
CA LEU A 168 -5.46 -12.87 10.99
C LEU A 168 -5.38 -11.60 11.85
N ARG A 169 -6.48 -10.85 11.98
CA ARG A 169 -6.55 -9.66 12.86
C ARG A 169 -6.31 -10.04 14.32
N MET A 170 -6.81 -11.20 14.77
CA MET A 170 -6.55 -11.75 16.11
C MET A 170 -5.11 -12.25 16.30
N ALA A 171 -4.57 -13.04 15.37
CA ALA A 171 -3.20 -13.53 15.42
C ALA A 171 -2.18 -12.38 15.42
N PHE A 172 -2.42 -11.35 14.61
CA PHE A 172 -1.63 -10.11 14.60
C PHE A 172 -1.63 -9.42 15.98
N LEU A 173 -2.80 -9.30 16.63
CA LEU A 173 -2.94 -8.73 17.97
C LEU A 173 -2.15 -9.54 19.02
N GLU A 174 -2.23 -10.87 19.00
CA GLU A 174 -1.55 -11.73 19.95
C GLU A 174 -0.02 -11.68 19.79
N VAL A 175 0.47 -11.77 18.56
CA VAL A 175 1.91 -11.73 18.26
C VAL A 175 2.51 -10.36 18.57
N THR A 176 1.84 -9.25 18.20
CA THR A 176 2.32 -7.90 18.55
C THR A 176 2.36 -7.67 20.07
N GLN A 177 1.36 -8.15 20.82
CA GLN A 177 1.40 -8.13 22.29
C GLN A 177 2.54 -9.00 22.86
N ALA A 178 2.78 -10.20 22.30
CA ALA A 178 3.85 -11.08 22.74
C ALA A 178 5.22 -10.43 22.54
N LEU A 179 5.46 -9.83 21.37
CA LEU A 179 6.68 -9.07 21.07
C LEU A 179 6.83 -7.87 22.03
N ALA A 180 5.77 -7.12 22.30
CA ALA A 180 5.81 -6.00 23.26
C ALA A 180 6.17 -6.44 24.69
N ARG A 181 5.59 -7.55 25.17
CA ARG A 181 5.95 -8.17 26.46
C ARG A 181 7.41 -8.62 26.49
N SER A 182 7.90 -9.22 25.42
CA SER A 182 9.29 -9.69 25.29
C SER A 182 10.31 -8.54 25.14
N ALA A 183 9.93 -7.40 24.58
CA ALA A 183 10.75 -6.20 24.55
C ALA A 183 10.85 -5.57 25.95
N ALA A 184 9.73 -5.47 26.67
CA ALA A 184 9.69 -4.91 28.02
C ALA A 184 10.51 -5.71 29.03
N SER A 185 10.54 -7.05 28.94
CA SER A 185 11.37 -7.90 29.82
C SER A 185 12.86 -7.92 29.43
N LYS A 186 13.21 -7.52 28.21
CA LYS A 186 14.60 -7.48 27.71
C LYS A 186 15.31 -6.14 27.96
N ALA A 187 14.59 -5.09 28.37
CA ALA A 187 15.17 -3.81 28.77
C ALA A 187 15.80 -3.90 30.18
N PRO A 188 17.14 -3.84 30.33
CA PRO A 188 17.78 -3.91 31.64
C PRO A 188 17.60 -2.60 32.41
N GLY A 189 17.59 -2.68 33.74
CA GLY A 189 17.41 -1.52 34.62
C GLY A 189 18.56 -0.51 34.55
N GLY A 190 18.44 0.47 33.64
CA GLY A 190 19.36 1.60 33.47
C GLY A 190 19.32 2.64 34.60
N ALA A 191 19.19 2.20 35.85
CA ALA A 191 19.19 3.03 37.05
C ALA A 191 20.43 2.71 37.90
N GLY A 192 21.57 3.28 37.50
CA GLY A 192 22.84 3.10 38.21
C GLY A 192 22.75 3.58 39.65
N ARG A 193 22.72 2.64 40.60
CA ARG A 193 22.71 2.89 42.04
C ARG A 193 23.93 3.77 42.41
N PRO A 194 23.76 5.03 42.84
CA PRO A 194 24.90 5.86 43.23
C PRO A 194 25.58 5.24 44.45
N GLY A 195 26.89 4.99 44.34
CA GLY A 195 27.70 4.54 45.46
C GLY A 195 27.74 5.61 46.56
N PRO A 196 27.83 5.23 47.86
CA PRO A 196 27.94 6.19 48.94
C PRO A 196 29.22 7.04 48.77
N ILE A 197 29.06 8.36 48.86
CA ILE A 197 30.18 9.31 48.70
C ILE A 197 31.16 9.12 49.85
N GLY A 198 32.43 8.84 49.52
CA GLY A 198 33.48 8.57 50.50
C GLY A 198 34.21 9.82 50.98
N GLY A 199 34.20 10.05 52.29
CA GLY A 199 35.09 10.99 53.00
C GLY A 199 34.43 12.27 53.53
N PRO A 200 35.14 13.05 54.37
CA PRO A 200 36.48 12.79 54.92
C PRO A 200 36.43 12.25 56.36
N SER A 201 37.40 11.42 56.75
CA SER A 201 37.65 11.10 58.16
C SER A 201 38.89 11.86 58.64
N ILE A 202 38.69 12.78 59.58
CA ILE A 202 39.76 13.50 60.27
C ILE A 202 40.19 12.65 61.47
N VAL A 203 41.47 12.32 61.55
CA VAL A 203 42.11 11.79 62.77
C VAL A 203 43.26 12.73 63.15
N ARG A 204 43.47 12.88 64.46
CA ARG A 204 44.31 13.88 65.13
C ARG A 204 45.24 13.20 66.10
#